data_AF-A0A0F2S483-F1
#
_entry.id   AF-A0A0F2S483-F1
#
_cell.length_a   1.000
_cell.length_b   1.000
_cell.length_c   1.000
_cell.angle_alpha   90.00
_cell.angle_beta   90.00
_cell.angle_gamma   90.00
#
_symmetry.space_group_name_H-M   'P 1'
#
loop_
_entity.id
_entity.type
_entity.pdbx_description
1 polymer ?
#
loop_
_entity_poly.entity_id
_entity_poly.type
_entity_poly.pdbx_seq_one_letter_code
_entity_poly.pdbx_strand_id
1 'polypeptide(L)'
;MLDAVLWIFQNIGMAFYNLAYAISHPASWLDWSNKEAIMRVVYYGGSVEFFFVVFVTFLVLTGVGLWKNGFMWGCVRGLEGLANTVGRFAAWAGLIMVFQQIIIVFIQRIFARPDLVIGFGIPLQFDVSWYSEELKLYNALIVTLCATYTFVQGGHVRVDLIYAPVSHSAKKVIDMAGSLIFMMPMAVLTWMYGWFFMWRHLIVPNPSASEPLDRLLMKSRALRWNVETIGFS
;
A
#
# COMPACT_ATOMS: atom_id res chain seq x y z
N MET A 1 32.64 2.83 -10.67
CA MET A 1 31.98 1.51 -10.90
C MET A 1 32.23 0.55 -9.75
N LEU A 2 33.47 0.41 -9.27
CA LEU A 2 33.78 -0.44 -8.11
C LEU A 2 33.04 0.00 -6.83
N ASP A 3 32.94 1.31 -6.58
CA ASP A 3 32.26 1.86 -5.39
C ASP A 3 30.76 1.54 -5.38
N ALA A 4 30.11 1.57 -6.54
CA ALA A 4 28.68 1.26 -6.66
C ALA A 4 28.42 -0.23 -6.39
N VAL A 5 29.30 -1.12 -6.88
CA VAL A 5 29.21 -2.56 -6.63
C VAL A 5 29.45 -2.84 -5.15
N LEU A 6 30.47 -2.23 -4.55
CA LEU A 6 30.77 -2.35 -3.13
C LEU A 6 29.61 -1.86 -2.26
N TRP A 7 28.99 -0.74 -2.62
CA TRP A 7 27.81 -0.20 -1.95
C TRP A 7 26.63 -1.18 -1.98
N ILE A 8 26.35 -1.84 -3.12
CA ILE A 8 25.28 -2.85 -3.20
C ILE A 8 25.56 -4.02 -2.26
N PHE A 9 26.77 -4.58 -2.30
CA PHE A 9 27.13 -5.72 -1.43
C PHE A 9 27.11 -5.37 0.05
N GLN A 10 27.57 -4.17 0.42
CA GLN A 10 27.49 -3.67 1.78
C GLN A 10 26.04 -3.59 2.25
N ASN A 11 25.14 -3.00 1.45
CA ASN A 11 23.74 -2.89 1.82
C ASN A 11 23.03 -4.25 1.89
N ILE A 12 23.41 -5.21 1.05
CA ILE A 12 22.91 -6.60 1.14
C ILE A 12 23.33 -7.24 2.46
N GLY A 13 24.59 -7.08 2.88
CA GLY A 13 25.06 -7.57 4.18
C GLY A 13 24.36 -6.88 5.36
N MET A 14 24.24 -5.55 5.27
CA MET A 14 23.58 -4.74 6.29
C MET A 14 22.07 -4.99 6.38
N ALA A 15 21.43 -5.48 5.33
CA ALA A 15 20.00 -5.82 5.36
C ALA A 15 19.68 -6.85 6.46
N PHE A 16 20.52 -7.87 6.65
CA PHE A 16 20.32 -8.86 7.71
C PHE A 16 20.46 -8.23 9.10
N TYR A 17 21.45 -7.36 9.28
CA TYR A 17 21.64 -6.62 10.52
C TYR A 17 20.47 -5.68 10.81
N ASN A 18 20.03 -4.89 9.82
CA ASN A 18 18.92 -3.95 9.94
C ASN A 18 17.61 -4.66 10.28
N LEU A 19 17.35 -5.83 9.67
CA LEU A 19 16.19 -6.66 10.00
C LEU A 19 16.28 -7.19 11.43
N ALA A 20 17.43 -7.73 11.85
CA ALA A 20 17.62 -8.20 13.22
C ALA A 20 17.49 -7.07 14.26
N TYR A 21 18.02 -5.89 13.94
CA TYR A 21 17.91 -4.70 14.78
C TYR A 21 16.45 -4.23 14.92
N ALA A 22 15.71 -4.17 13.81
CA ALA A 22 14.31 -3.77 13.82
C ALA A 22 13.43 -4.71 14.65
N ILE A 23 13.67 -6.03 14.59
CA ILE A 23 12.95 -7.05 15.37
C ILE A 23 13.32 -7.00 16.85
N SER A 24 14.60 -6.79 17.17
CA SER A 24 15.08 -6.76 18.57
C SER A 24 14.72 -5.49 19.32
N HIS A 25 14.51 -4.36 18.61
CA HIS A 25 14.20 -3.06 19.23
C HIS A 25 12.85 -2.50 18.76
N PRO A 26 11.72 -3.19 19.02
CA PRO A 26 10.40 -2.74 18.59
C PRO A 26 10.05 -1.37 19.17
N ALA A 27 10.39 -1.10 20.44
CA ALA A 27 10.11 0.19 21.09
C ALA A 27 10.76 1.40 20.39
N SER A 28 11.82 1.19 19.61
CA SER A 28 12.51 2.28 18.92
C SER A 28 11.73 2.88 17.75
N TRP A 29 10.71 2.16 17.25
CA TRP A 29 9.87 2.56 16.11
C TRP A 29 8.37 2.27 16.31
N LEU A 30 7.97 1.31 17.15
CA LEU A 30 6.57 1.00 17.48
C LEU A 30 6.01 1.76 18.69
N ASP A 31 6.76 2.67 19.31
CA ASP A 31 6.23 3.51 20.38
C ASP A 31 5.52 4.75 19.81
N TRP A 32 4.22 4.65 19.57
CA TRP A 32 3.41 5.74 18.99
C TRP A 32 3.12 6.86 19.99
N SER A 33 3.51 6.71 21.26
CA SER A 33 3.48 7.80 22.23
C SER A 33 4.66 8.76 22.05
N ASN A 34 5.77 8.24 21.51
CA ASN A 34 6.99 9.01 21.28
C ASN A 34 7.02 9.59 19.86
N LYS A 35 7.08 10.93 19.77
CA LYS A 35 7.18 11.65 18.49
C LYS A 35 8.43 11.28 17.70
N GLU A 36 9.54 10.94 18.36
CA GLU A 36 10.77 10.49 17.69
C GLU A 36 10.58 9.14 17.02
N ALA A 37 9.87 8.21 17.65
CA ALA A 37 9.59 6.90 17.08
C ALA A 37 8.66 7.00 15.86
N ILE A 38 7.65 7.89 15.90
CA ILE A 38 6.82 8.21 14.72
C ILE A 38 7.68 8.72 13.56
N MET A 39 8.61 9.64 13.81
CA MET A 39 9.50 10.16 12.76
C MET A 39 10.46 9.09 12.23
N ARG A 40 10.91 8.16 13.06
CA ARG A 40 11.71 6.99 12.63
C ARG A 40 10.89 6.08 11.71
N VAL A 41 9.63 5.81 12.01
CA VAL A 41 8.75 5.03 11.12
C VAL A 41 8.56 5.73 9.77
N VAL A 42 8.33 7.05 9.79
CA VAL A 42 8.19 7.86 8.58
C VAL A 42 9.46 7.76 7.73
N TYR A 43 10.64 7.85 8.34
CA TYR A 43 11.91 7.73 7.62
C TYR A 43 12.14 6.30 7.10
N TYR A 44 12.10 5.30 7.98
CA TYR A 44 12.47 3.93 7.63
C TYR A 44 11.54 3.32 6.58
N GLY A 45 10.24 3.66 6.57
CA GLY A 45 9.29 3.09 5.60
C GLY A 45 9.55 3.47 4.14
N GLY A 46 10.29 4.55 3.87
CA GLY A 46 10.73 4.97 2.53
C GLY A 46 12.26 4.97 2.36
N SER A 47 12.99 4.34 3.28
CA SER A 47 14.45 4.37 3.35
C SER A 47 15.11 3.35 2.41
N VAL A 48 16.38 3.61 2.08
CA VAL A 48 17.19 2.70 1.25
C VAL A 48 17.47 1.40 2.00
N GLU A 49 17.69 1.48 3.30
CA GLU A 49 17.94 0.35 4.19
C GLU A 49 16.77 -0.63 4.14
N PHE A 50 15.54 -0.14 4.26
CA PHE A 50 14.35 -0.98 4.19
C PHE A 50 14.11 -1.55 2.79
N PHE A 51 14.42 -0.78 1.74
CA PHE A 51 14.41 -1.30 0.36
C PHE A 51 15.34 -2.51 0.21
N PHE A 52 16.58 -2.45 0.74
CA PHE A 52 17.50 -3.58 0.67
C PHE A 52 17.06 -4.78 1.51
N VAL A 53 16.37 -4.56 2.64
CA VAL A 53 15.74 -5.66 3.41
C VAL A 53 14.70 -6.39 2.56
N VAL A 54 13.81 -5.67 1.90
CA VAL A 54 12.78 -6.25 1.02
C VAL A 54 13.45 -6.93 -0.19
N PHE A 55 14.45 -6.30 -0.80
CA PHE A 55 15.17 -6.84 -1.94
C PHE A 55 15.93 -8.12 -1.61
N VAL A 56 16.65 -8.16 -0.49
CA VAL A 56 17.35 -9.37 -0.01
C VAL A 56 16.34 -10.47 0.32
N THR A 57 15.21 -10.13 0.93
CA THR A 57 14.13 -11.10 1.19
C THR A 57 13.62 -11.71 -0.12
N PHE A 58 13.40 -10.89 -1.15
CA PHE A 58 13.03 -11.36 -2.48
C PHE A 58 14.08 -12.31 -3.09
N LEU A 59 15.37 -11.97 -2.99
CA LEU A 59 16.47 -12.82 -3.46
C LEU A 59 16.54 -14.15 -2.70
N VAL A 60 16.39 -14.12 -1.38
CA VAL A 60 16.38 -15.34 -0.54
C VAL A 60 15.20 -16.23 -0.90
N LEU A 61 14.00 -15.67 -1.02
CA LEU A 61 12.80 -16.42 -1.45
C LEU A 61 12.99 -17.03 -2.84
N THR A 62 13.61 -16.29 -3.77
CA THR A 62 13.91 -16.77 -5.12
C THR A 62 14.93 -17.92 -5.08
N GLY A 63 16.00 -17.80 -4.30
CA GLY A 63 17.02 -18.85 -4.14
C GLY A 63 16.45 -20.13 -3.51
N VAL A 64 15.70 -20.00 -2.42
CA VAL A 64 14.98 -21.14 -1.79
C VAL A 64 13.98 -21.74 -2.76
N GLY A 65 13.31 -20.89 -3.55
CA GLY A 65 12.32 -21.30 -4.52
C GLY A 65 12.86 -22.13 -5.68
N LEU A 66 14.04 -21.76 -6.20
CA LEU A 66 14.76 -22.53 -7.21
C LEU A 66 15.27 -23.86 -6.67
N TRP A 67 15.62 -23.93 -5.37
CA TRP A 67 16.04 -25.17 -4.73
C TRP A 67 14.85 -26.11 -4.46
N LYS A 68 13.72 -25.58 -3.99
CA LYS A 68 12.51 -26.35 -3.67
C LYS A 68 11.29 -25.77 -4.36
N ASN A 69 10.93 -26.35 -5.50
CA ASN A 69 9.70 -25.99 -6.23
C ASN A 69 8.44 -26.03 -5.34
N GLY A 70 8.37 -26.97 -4.39
CA GLY A 70 7.25 -27.07 -3.44
C GLY A 70 7.09 -25.85 -2.53
N PHE A 71 8.18 -25.15 -2.20
CA PHE A 71 8.13 -23.90 -1.44
C PHE A 71 7.50 -22.78 -2.28
N MET A 72 7.91 -22.62 -3.55
CA MET A 72 7.31 -21.63 -4.46
C MET A 72 5.82 -21.87 -4.65
N TRP A 73 5.39 -23.12 -4.82
CA TRP A 73 3.97 -23.46 -4.89
C TRP A 73 3.21 -23.12 -3.60
N GLY A 74 3.86 -23.21 -2.44
CA GLY A 74 3.31 -22.73 -1.16
C GLY A 74 3.16 -21.21 -1.14
N CYS A 75 4.20 -20.48 -1.51
CA CYS A 75 4.19 -19.01 -1.58
C CYS A 75 3.10 -18.50 -2.55
N VAL A 76 2.99 -19.08 -3.74
CA VAL A 76 1.96 -18.71 -4.72
C VAL A 76 0.56 -18.93 -4.16
N ARG A 77 0.28 -20.11 -3.59
CA ARG A 77 -1.03 -20.38 -2.98
C ARG A 77 -1.36 -19.44 -1.82
N GLY A 78 -0.36 -19.07 -1.01
CA GLY A 78 -0.54 -18.10 0.08
C GLY A 78 -0.87 -16.71 -0.45
N LEU A 79 -0.11 -16.22 -1.42
CA LEU A 79 -0.32 -14.89 -2.02
C LEU A 79 -1.63 -14.81 -2.81
N GLU A 80 -1.94 -15.82 -3.62
CA GLU A 80 -3.22 -15.91 -4.34
C GLU A 80 -4.40 -16.04 -3.38
N GLY A 81 -4.25 -16.82 -2.30
CA GLY A 81 -5.26 -16.95 -1.26
C GLY A 81 -5.55 -15.62 -0.57
N LEU A 82 -4.51 -14.87 -0.19
CA LEU A 82 -4.63 -13.55 0.41
C LEU A 82 -5.26 -12.56 -0.58
N ALA A 83 -4.76 -12.48 -1.82
CA ALA A 83 -5.29 -11.57 -2.82
C ALA A 83 -6.76 -11.84 -3.17
N ASN A 84 -7.14 -13.12 -3.29
CA ASN A 84 -8.52 -13.49 -3.57
C ASN A 84 -9.45 -13.25 -2.39
N THR A 85 -9.02 -13.52 -1.16
CA THR A 85 -9.85 -13.28 0.04
C THR A 85 -10.07 -11.80 0.27
N VAL A 86 -8.98 -11.00 0.30
CA VAL A 86 -9.04 -9.54 0.49
C VAL A 86 -9.80 -8.87 -0.66
N GLY A 87 -9.50 -9.24 -1.92
CA GLY A 87 -10.15 -8.65 -3.09
C GLY A 87 -11.64 -8.95 -3.18
N ARG A 88 -12.06 -10.20 -2.92
CA ARG A 88 -13.49 -10.56 -2.92
C ARG A 88 -14.24 -9.89 -1.78
N PHE A 89 -13.61 -9.74 -0.61
CA PHE A 89 -14.20 -8.99 0.49
C PHE A 89 -14.35 -7.51 0.14
N ALA A 90 -13.29 -6.87 -0.37
CA ALA A 90 -13.31 -5.46 -0.77
C ALA A 90 -14.26 -5.18 -1.95
N ALA A 91 -14.49 -6.15 -2.85
CA ALA A 91 -15.43 -6.00 -3.96
C ALA A 91 -16.88 -5.73 -3.50
N TRP A 92 -17.27 -6.18 -2.31
CA TRP A 92 -18.58 -5.85 -1.73
C TRP A 92 -18.76 -4.35 -1.47
N ALA A 93 -17.68 -3.61 -1.22
CA ALA A 93 -17.75 -2.16 -1.10
C ALA A 93 -18.27 -1.49 -2.38
N GLY A 94 -18.03 -2.09 -3.55
CA GLY A 94 -18.59 -1.60 -4.81
C GLY A 94 -20.10 -1.72 -4.87
N LEU A 95 -20.65 -2.84 -4.38
CA LEU A 95 -22.09 -3.03 -4.28
C LEU A 95 -22.71 -2.04 -3.29
N ILE A 96 -22.08 -1.89 -2.10
CA ILE A 96 -22.51 -0.93 -1.07
C ILE A 96 -22.51 0.49 -1.62
N MET A 97 -21.43 0.89 -2.30
CA MET A 97 -21.29 2.20 -2.93
C MET A 97 -22.42 2.49 -3.91
N VAL A 98 -22.80 1.53 -4.76
CA VAL A 98 -23.90 1.71 -5.73
C VAL A 98 -25.24 1.89 -5.01
N PHE A 99 -25.54 1.05 -4.02
CA PHE A 99 -26.78 1.20 -3.24
C PHE A 99 -26.84 2.54 -2.50
N GLN A 100 -25.75 2.92 -1.84
CA GLN A 100 -25.64 4.20 -1.14
C GLN A 100 -25.78 5.38 -2.09
N GLN A 101 -25.16 5.33 -3.27
CA GLN A 101 -25.30 6.35 -4.31
C GLN A 101 -26.74 6.51 -4.77
N ILE A 102 -27.48 5.41 -4.95
CA ILE A 102 -28.90 5.44 -5.28
C ILE A 102 -29.68 6.13 -4.17
N ILE A 103 -29.50 5.73 -2.91
CA ILE A 103 -30.21 6.33 -1.77
C ILE A 103 -29.94 7.84 -1.68
N ILE A 104 -28.68 8.27 -1.83
CA ILE A 104 -28.29 9.69 -1.83
C ILE A 104 -29.05 10.45 -2.93
N VAL A 105 -29.10 9.90 -4.16
CA VAL A 105 -29.79 10.55 -5.28
C VAL A 105 -31.28 10.67 -5.01
N PHE A 106 -31.93 9.64 -4.44
CA PHE A 106 -33.35 9.70 -4.09
C PHE A 106 -33.63 10.77 -3.04
N ILE A 107 -32.84 10.84 -1.98
CA ILE A 107 -33.06 11.77 -0.86
C ILE A 107 -32.80 13.22 -1.28
N GLN A 108 -31.71 13.47 -1.99
CA GLN A 108 -31.37 14.81 -2.46
C GLN A 108 -32.28 15.29 -3.60
N ARG A 109 -32.54 14.44 -4.60
CA ARG A 109 -33.21 14.89 -5.84
C ARG A 109 -34.72 14.71 -5.83
N ILE A 110 -35.26 13.73 -5.11
CA ILE A 110 -36.71 13.49 -5.07
C ILE A 110 -37.33 14.06 -3.80
N PHE A 111 -36.73 13.80 -2.64
CA PHE A 111 -37.27 14.25 -1.35
C PHE A 111 -36.75 15.63 -0.91
N ALA A 112 -35.74 16.18 -1.59
CA ALA A 112 -35.13 17.48 -1.30
C ALA A 112 -34.78 17.67 0.19
N ARG A 113 -34.37 16.59 0.86
CA ARG A 113 -33.95 16.58 2.27
C ARG A 113 -32.41 16.57 2.32
N PRO A 114 -31.78 17.39 3.18
CA PRO A 114 -30.33 17.40 3.35
C PRO A 114 -29.82 16.24 4.24
N ASP A 115 -30.71 15.57 4.98
CA ASP A 115 -30.33 14.62 6.04
C ASP A 115 -30.95 13.25 5.78
N LEU A 116 -30.19 12.20 6.13
CA LEU A 116 -30.60 10.82 5.99
C LEU A 116 -30.80 10.23 7.39
N VAL A 117 -32.06 9.93 7.71
CA VAL A 117 -32.45 9.33 8.99
C VAL A 117 -32.72 7.84 8.78
N ILE A 118 -31.80 6.99 9.22
CA ILE A 118 -32.03 5.53 9.25
C ILE A 118 -32.52 5.17 10.65
N GLY A 119 -33.80 4.84 10.77
CA GLY A 119 -34.43 4.49 12.04
C GLY A 119 -34.62 2.99 12.22
N PHE A 120 -33.80 2.36 13.06
CA PHE A 120 -34.13 1.12 13.78
C PHE A 120 -33.83 1.36 15.27
N GLY A 121 -34.76 1.99 15.98
CA GLY A 121 -34.54 2.44 17.37
C GLY A 121 -34.07 3.90 17.43
N ILE A 122 -32.87 4.15 17.96
CA ILE A 122 -32.31 5.51 18.05
C ILE A 122 -32.01 5.99 16.62
N PRO A 123 -32.62 7.11 16.16
CA PRO A 123 -32.41 7.59 14.81
C PRO A 123 -30.97 8.07 14.67
N LEU A 124 -30.17 7.32 13.92
CA LEU A 124 -28.87 7.81 13.44
C LEU A 124 -29.17 8.82 12.33
N GLN A 125 -28.99 10.10 12.64
CA GLN A 125 -29.12 11.20 11.70
C GLN A 125 -27.71 11.61 11.30
N PHE A 126 -27.38 11.38 10.04
CA PHE A 126 -26.15 11.90 9.45
C PHE A 126 -26.51 12.68 8.19
N ASP A 127 -25.77 13.76 7.96
CA ASP A 127 -25.94 14.58 6.78
C ASP A 127 -25.52 13.81 5.53
N VAL A 128 -26.07 14.19 4.38
CA VAL A 128 -25.67 13.58 3.11
C VAL A 128 -24.18 13.80 2.79
N SER A 129 -23.53 14.82 3.38
CA SER A 129 -22.08 15.03 3.27
C SER A 129 -21.29 13.85 3.84
N TRP A 130 -21.68 13.31 5.00
CA TRP A 130 -21.03 12.15 5.62
C TRP A 130 -21.06 10.94 4.69
N TYR A 131 -22.23 10.62 4.15
CA TYR A 131 -22.39 9.51 3.21
C TYR A 131 -21.65 9.76 1.88
N SER A 132 -21.43 11.01 1.48
CA SER A 132 -20.62 11.36 0.30
C SER A 132 -19.11 11.17 0.53
N GLU A 133 -18.63 11.45 1.74
CA GLU A 133 -17.24 11.17 2.14
C GLU A 133 -16.97 9.67 2.23
N GLU A 134 -17.93 8.91 2.75
CA GLU A 134 -17.87 7.45 2.82
C GLU A 134 -17.77 6.80 1.42
N LEU A 135 -18.46 7.35 0.41
CA LEU A 135 -18.31 6.91 -0.99
C LEU A 135 -16.86 7.06 -1.50
N LYS A 136 -16.16 8.12 -1.11
CA LYS A 136 -14.73 8.30 -1.46
C LYS A 136 -13.87 7.23 -0.79
N LEU A 137 -14.17 6.88 0.46
CA LEU A 137 -13.48 5.80 1.17
C LEU A 137 -13.71 4.45 0.49
N TYR A 138 -14.95 4.12 0.12
CA TYR A 138 -15.24 2.88 -0.62
C TYR A 138 -14.53 2.85 -1.97
N ASN A 139 -14.42 3.98 -2.66
CA ASN A 139 -13.69 4.06 -3.92
C ASN A 139 -12.19 3.80 -3.72
N ALA A 140 -11.58 4.43 -2.73
CA ALA A 140 -10.19 4.20 -2.37
C ALA A 140 -9.94 2.73 -1.99
N LEU A 141 -10.84 2.12 -1.22
CA LEU A 141 -10.78 0.70 -0.84
C LEU A 141 -10.79 -0.22 -2.07
N ILE A 142 -11.71 -0.02 -3.01
CA ILE A 142 -11.82 -0.83 -4.23
C ILE A 142 -10.55 -0.68 -5.07
N VAL A 143 -10.09 0.55 -5.29
CA VAL A 143 -8.91 0.79 -6.14
C VAL A 143 -7.66 0.16 -5.53
N THR A 144 -7.45 0.33 -4.22
CA THR A 144 -6.21 -0.11 -3.56
C THR A 144 -6.20 -1.62 -3.26
N LEU A 145 -7.32 -2.19 -2.83
CA LEU A 145 -7.39 -3.60 -2.42
C LEU A 145 -7.77 -4.55 -3.57
N CYS A 146 -8.53 -4.08 -4.58
CA CYS A 146 -8.90 -4.93 -5.72
C CYS A 146 -7.87 -4.93 -6.85
N ALA A 147 -6.89 -4.02 -6.88
CA ALA A 147 -5.86 -4.00 -7.92
C ALA A 147 -5.02 -5.29 -7.97
N THR A 148 -4.62 -5.83 -6.82
CA THR A 148 -3.91 -7.13 -6.76
C THR A 148 -4.83 -8.29 -7.13
N TYR A 149 -6.11 -8.20 -6.77
CA TYR A 149 -7.10 -9.21 -7.12
C TYR A 149 -7.34 -9.30 -8.64
N THR A 150 -7.50 -8.17 -9.33
CA THR A 150 -7.66 -8.15 -10.79
C THR A 150 -6.39 -8.64 -11.50
N PHE A 151 -5.21 -8.38 -10.93
CA PHE A 151 -3.95 -8.93 -11.43
C PHE A 151 -3.93 -10.47 -11.35
N VAL A 152 -4.31 -11.06 -10.21
CA VAL A 152 -4.38 -12.52 -10.02
C VAL A 152 -5.43 -13.16 -10.93
N GLN A 153 -6.57 -12.51 -11.16
CA GLN A 153 -7.62 -12.99 -12.06
C GLN A 153 -7.28 -12.79 -13.55
N GLY A 154 -6.17 -12.13 -13.87
CA GLY A 154 -5.75 -11.89 -15.26
C GLY A 154 -6.64 -10.92 -16.03
N GLY A 155 -7.45 -10.11 -15.33
CA GLY A 155 -8.41 -9.15 -15.90
C GLY A 155 -7.80 -7.83 -16.36
N HIS A 156 -6.48 -7.77 -16.54
CA HIS A 156 -5.80 -6.60 -17.08
C HIS A 156 -5.92 -6.60 -18.62
N VAL A 157 -6.11 -5.41 -19.21
CA VAL A 157 -6.13 -5.25 -20.66
C VAL A 157 -4.72 -5.43 -21.18
N ARG A 158 -4.47 -6.56 -21.87
CA ARG A 158 -3.20 -6.84 -22.55
C ARG A 158 -3.29 -6.31 -23.99
N VAL A 159 -2.30 -5.54 -24.42
CA VAL A 159 -2.20 -5.11 -25.83
C VAL A 159 -1.48 -6.22 -26.59
N ASP A 160 -2.24 -7.24 -27.02
CA ASP A 160 -1.71 -8.51 -27.54
C ASP A 160 -1.23 -8.46 -29.00
N LEU A 161 -0.56 -7.39 -29.45
CA LEU A 161 -0.08 -7.29 -30.85
C LEU A 161 1.07 -8.27 -31.16
N ILE A 162 1.93 -8.54 -30.18
CA ILE A 162 3.11 -9.42 -30.30
C ILE A 162 2.90 -10.75 -29.54
N TYR A 163 1.93 -10.78 -28.62
CA TYR A 163 1.70 -11.90 -27.71
C TYR A 163 0.88 -13.04 -28.34
N ALA A 164 0.02 -12.74 -29.31
CA ALA A 164 -0.87 -13.72 -29.95
C ALA A 164 -0.16 -14.92 -30.61
N PRO A 165 0.92 -14.74 -31.42
CA PRO A 165 1.54 -15.86 -32.14
C PRO A 165 2.58 -16.65 -31.32
N VAL A 166 2.89 -16.24 -30.10
CA VAL A 166 4.03 -16.78 -29.33
C VAL A 166 3.64 -18.03 -28.51
N SER A 167 4.57 -18.98 -28.38
CA SER A 167 4.38 -20.22 -27.62
C SER A 167 4.21 -19.96 -26.11
N HIS A 168 3.55 -20.89 -25.41
CA HIS A 168 3.25 -20.76 -23.98
C HIS A 168 4.50 -20.59 -23.09
N SER A 169 5.63 -21.22 -23.45
CA SER A 169 6.88 -21.08 -22.71
C SER A 169 7.50 -19.70 -22.88
N ALA A 170 7.45 -19.14 -24.09
CA ALA A 170 7.96 -17.80 -24.35
C ALA A 170 7.08 -16.72 -23.71
N LYS A 171 5.74 -16.92 -23.68
CA LYS A 171 4.81 -16.05 -22.94
C LYS A 171 5.18 -15.91 -21.46
N LYS A 172 5.47 -17.02 -20.77
CA LYS A 172 5.89 -16.99 -19.36
C LYS A 172 7.15 -16.17 -19.14
N VAL A 173 8.16 -16.32 -20.01
CA VAL A 173 9.41 -15.59 -19.90
C VAL A 173 9.19 -14.10 -20.17
N ILE A 174 8.37 -13.76 -21.16
CA ILE A 174 7.99 -12.38 -21.47
C ILE A 174 7.27 -11.74 -20.27
N ASP A 175 6.31 -12.45 -19.65
CA ASP A 175 5.58 -11.93 -18.49
C ASP A 175 6.48 -11.76 -17.26
N MET A 176 7.40 -12.70 -17.01
CA MET A 176 8.39 -12.60 -15.93
C MET A 176 9.39 -11.46 -16.15
N ALA A 177 9.95 -11.35 -17.36
CA ALA A 177 10.90 -10.28 -17.68
C ALA A 177 10.20 -8.91 -17.71
N GLY A 178 9.00 -8.84 -18.30
CA GLY A 178 8.21 -7.62 -18.38
C GLY A 178 7.79 -7.09 -17.01
N SER A 179 7.34 -7.97 -16.11
CA SER A 179 7.04 -7.58 -14.74
C SER A 179 8.29 -7.13 -13.96
N LEU A 180 9.42 -7.83 -14.12
CA LEU A 180 10.66 -7.45 -13.43
C LEU A 180 11.26 -6.12 -13.93
N ILE A 181 11.18 -5.84 -15.24
CA ILE A 181 11.84 -4.67 -15.85
C ILE A 181 10.91 -3.44 -15.86
N PHE A 182 9.60 -3.61 -16.07
CA PHE A 182 8.68 -2.50 -16.19
C PHE A 182 7.83 -2.29 -14.94
N MET A 183 7.26 -3.36 -14.38
CA MET A 183 6.33 -3.25 -13.26
C MET A 183 7.06 -2.99 -11.93
N MET A 184 8.13 -3.74 -11.63
CA MET A 184 8.85 -3.62 -10.37
C MET A 184 9.48 -2.24 -10.14
N PRO A 185 10.20 -1.62 -11.10
CA PRO A 185 10.76 -0.28 -10.87
C PRO A 185 9.68 0.77 -10.64
N MET A 186 8.58 0.70 -11.39
CA MET A 186 7.43 1.59 -11.18
C MET A 186 6.76 1.39 -9.83
N ALA A 187 6.64 0.14 -9.36
CA ALA A 187 6.11 -0.17 -8.03
C ALA A 187 7.02 0.38 -6.92
N VAL A 188 8.34 0.25 -7.07
CA VAL A 188 9.33 0.80 -6.11
C VAL A 188 9.25 2.33 -6.05
N LEU A 189 9.18 3.00 -7.20
CA LEU A 189 9.01 4.46 -7.24
C LEU A 189 7.68 4.87 -6.57
N THR A 190 6.59 4.20 -6.91
CA THR A 190 5.27 4.47 -6.33
C THR A 190 5.29 4.28 -4.82
N TRP A 191 5.96 3.24 -4.33
CA TRP A 191 6.12 2.99 -2.90
C TRP A 191 6.96 4.07 -2.21
N MET A 192 8.17 4.34 -2.70
CA MET A 192 9.08 5.31 -2.07
C MET A 192 8.47 6.70 -2.00
N TYR A 193 7.90 7.20 -3.11
CA TYR A 193 7.27 8.52 -3.12
C TYR A 193 5.89 8.53 -2.44
N GLY A 194 5.11 7.46 -2.60
CA GLY A 194 3.78 7.32 -2.01
C GLY A 194 3.81 7.32 -0.49
N TRP A 195 4.83 6.73 0.12
CA TRP A 195 5.01 6.72 1.57
C TRP A 195 5.16 8.13 2.16
N PHE A 196 6.13 8.92 1.66
CA PHE A 196 6.31 10.30 2.11
C PHE A 196 5.14 11.21 1.71
N PHE A 197 4.48 10.93 0.58
CA PHE A 197 3.26 11.62 0.20
C PHE A 197 2.16 11.40 1.23
N MET A 198 1.88 10.17 1.64
CA MET A 198 0.88 9.88 2.67
C MET A 198 1.20 10.63 3.97
N TRP A 199 2.42 10.49 4.50
CA TRP A 199 2.79 11.10 5.77
C TRP A 199 2.76 12.63 5.76
N ARG A 200 3.05 13.29 4.63
CA ARG A 200 2.93 14.76 4.57
C ARG A 200 1.52 15.30 4.80
N HIS A 201 0.49 14.50 4.52
CA HIS A 201 -0.89 14.91 4.76
C HIS A 201 -1.33 14.64 6.20
N LEU A 202 -0.66 13.70 6.87
CA LEU A 202 -1.01 13.25 8.23
C LEU A 202 -0.26 14.03 9.32
N ILE A 203 0.95 14.52 9.07
CA ILE A 203 1.79 15.18 10.09
C ILE A 203 2.37 16.52 9.63
N VAL A 204 2.49 17.45 10.58
CA VAL A 204 3.17 18.74 10.42
C VAL A 204 4.33 18.79 11.45
N PRO A 205 5.56 19.20 11.07
CA PRO A 205 5.99 19.72 9.75
C PRO A 205 6.13 18.63 8.68
N ASN A 206 5.84 19.00 7.43
CA ASN A 206 5.83 18.07 6.30
C ASN A 206 7.18 17.35 6.13
N PRO A 207 7.22 16.00 6.20
CA PRO A 207 8.39 15.21 5.85
C PRO A 207 8.63 15.25 4.34
N SER A 208 9.91 15.31 3.95
CA SER A 208 10.34 15.19 2.56
C SER A 208 11.25 13.97 2.40
N ALA A 209 11.16 13.30 1.24
CA ALA A 209 11.98 12.13 0.92
C ALA A 209 13.50 12.43 0.88
N SER A 210 13.88 13.69 0.71
CA SER A 210 15.27 14.14 0.64
C SER A 210 15.89 14.50 2.00
N GLU A 211 15.13 14.44 3.10
CA GLU A 211 15.63 14.87 4.40
C GLU A 211 16.36 13.75 5.15
N PRO A 212 17.54 14.04 5.74
CA PRO A 212 18.25 13.05 6.56
C PRO A 212 17.50 12.82 7.88
N LEU A 213 17.73 11.64 8.46
CA LEU A 213 17.10 11.21 9.71
C LEU A 213 17.24 12.24 10.83
N ASP A 214 18.43 12.83 11.01
CA ASP A 214 18.68 13.82 12.07
C ASP A 214 17.79 15.06 11.94
N ARG A 215 17.52 15.51 10.71
CA ARG A 215 16.63 16.65 10.46
C ARG A 215 15.18 16.29 10.77
N LEU A 216 14.75 15.07 10.47
CA LEU A 216 13.42 14.57 10.84
C LEU A 216 13.28 14.41 12.37
N LEU A 217 14.33 13.95 13.05
CA LEU A 217 14.35 13.87 14.52
C LEU A 217 14.31 15.26 15.16
N MET A 218 14.98 16.26 14.60
CA MET A 218 14.84 17.64 15.08
C MET A 218 13.40 18.16 14.92
N LYS A 219 12.74 17.84 13.80
CA LYS A 219 11.34 18.20 13.55
C LYS A 219 10.34 17.45 14.45
N SER A 220 10.71 16.29 14.99
CA SER A 220 9.84 15.49 15.87
C SER A 220 9.32 16.29 17.07
N ARG A 221 10.11 17.25 17.59
CA ARG A 221 9.72 18.13 18.71
C ARG A 221 8.48 18.95 18.39
N ALA A 222 8.36 19.39 17.14
CA ALA A 222 7.24 20.18 16.64
C ALA A 222 6.13 19.32 15.99
N LEU A 223 6.25 17.99 16.02
CA LEU A 223 5.29 17.10 15.37
C LEU A 223 3.87 17.29 15.95
N ARG A 224 2.93 17.49 15.04
CA ARG A 224 1.49 17.53 15.28
C ARG A 224 0.79 16.68 14.23
N TRP A 225 -0.30 16.03 14.63
CA TRP A 225 -1.20 15.38 13.70
C TRP A 225 -2.01 16.45 12.97
N ASN A 226 -2.10 16.30 11.65
CA ASN A 226 -2.92 17.11 10.77
C ASN A 226 -4.28 16.46 10.47
N VAL A 227 -4.57 15.34 11.16
CA VAL A 227 -5.83 14.62 11.02
C VAL A 227 -6.83 15.28 11.96
N GLU A 228 -7.87 15.89 11.39
CA GLU A 228 -9.00 16.41 12.15
C GLU A 228 -9.79 15.23 12.71
N THR A 229 -9.80 15.07 14.03
CA THR A 229 -10.51 13.97 14.72
C THR A 229 -11.97 14.30 15.02
N ILE A 230 -12.41 15.52 14.68
CA ILE A 230 -13.77 16.02 14.91
C ILE A 230 -14.29 16.44 13.55
N GLY A 231 -15.27 15.72 13.02
CA GLY A 231 -15.93 16.09 11.77
C GLY A 231 -16.63 17.43 11.94
N PHE A 232 -16.65 18.22 10.87
CA PHE A 232 -17.43 19.47 10.79
C PHE A 232 -18.84 19.22 11.32
N SER A 233 -19.12 19.80 12.49
CA SER A 233 -20.46 20.09 12.99
C SER A 233 -21.00 21.36 12.35
#